data_AF-A0A4Q2DGU1-F1
#
_entry.id   AF-A0A4Q2DGU1-F1
#
_cell.length_a   1.000
_cell.length_b   1.000
_cell.length_c   1.000
_cell.angle_alpha   90.00
_cell.angle_beta   90.00
_cell.angle_gamma   90.00
#
_symmetry.space_group_name_H-M   'P 1'
#
loop_
_entity.id
_entity.type
_entity.pdbx_description
1 polymer ?
#
loop_
_entity_poly.entity_id
_entity_poly.type
_entity_poly.pdbx_seq_one_letter_code
_entity_poly.pdbx_strand_id
1 'polypeptide(L)'
;MILTPLLTVVLASLAQFTVAQDDQGPILLDAEHNYTSIIGTWSSGSQAVSTGPDFCDPAKLTFNYPKNTGVSYSFSEDGFFELARYRFNSNGSDPTCITGVIGWLHGEYTLNANGSITLVPFGDGFQQIQDPCAAVSNFIETYNNTEYYRGWRIFRDPTFGPKLHLFGHDGIPVAPQFQVSTTPTMFPKQLLRNNTFVTVSRRSVDGDEEDLARRESGAEAVLWKSKVVGFVAGAAGLLAASAVSMAL
;
A
#
# COMPACT_ATOMS: atom_id res chain seq x y z
N MET A 1 -17.88 -50.37 12.43
CA MET A 1 -16.74 -49.56 11.94
C MET A 1 -17.10 -48.07 11.94
N ILE A 2 -17.49 -47.50 13.09
CA ILE A 2 -17.94 -46.10 13.23
C ILE A 2 -17.06 -45.33 14.24
N LEU A 3 -16.03 -45.97 14.78
CA LEU A 3 -15.14 -45.41 15.82
C LEU A 3 -14.00 -44.54 15.25
N THR A 4 -13.74 -44.60 13.94
CA THR A 4 -12.65 -43.86 13.28
C THR A 4 -12.93 -42.37 13.01
N PRO A 5 -14.13 -41.90 12.61
CA PRO A 5 -14.37 -40.47 12.37
C PRO A 5 -14.52 -39.66 13.67
N LEU A 6 -14.77 -40.31 14.81
CA LEU A 6 -14.91 -39.61 16.10
C LEU A 6 -13.54 -39.22 16.67
N LEU A 7 -12.50 -40.03 16.41
CA LEU A 7 -11.14 -39.76 16.89
C LEU A 7 -10.48 -38.57 16.17
N THR A 8 -10.81 -38.35 14.89
CA THR A 8 -10.26 -37.22 14.10
C THR A 8 -10.86 -35.87 14.52
N VAL A 9 -12.14 -35.82 14.89
CA VAL A 9 -12.78 -34.59 15.40
C VAL A 9 -12.21 -34.22 16.77
N VAL A 10 -11.92 -35.20 17.64
CA VAL A 10 -11.30 -34.95 18.95
C VAL A 10 -9.86 -34.46 18.82
N LEU A 11 -9.06 -35.00 17.89
CA LEU A 11 -7.70 -34.49 17.65
C LEU A 11 -7.69 -33.06 17.08
N ALA A 12 -8.66 -32.70 16.24
CA ALA A 12 -8.79 -31.32 15.74
C ALA A 12 -9.18 -30.32 16.85
N SER A 13 -9.94 -30.75 17.85
CA SER A 13 -10.27 -29.91 19.02
C SER A 13 -9.11 -29.71 20.00
N LEU A 14 -8.05 -30.52 19.87
CA LEU A 14 -6.79 -30.39 20.60
C LEU A 14 -5.71 -29.64 19.83
N ALA A 15 -6.02 -29.14 18.62
CA ALA A 15 -5.16 -28.18 17.94
C ALA A 15 -5.10 -26.93 18.81
N GLN A 16 -3.99 -26.79 19.54
CA GLN A 16 -3.63 -25.54 20.19
C GLN A 16 -3.49 -24.51 19.07
N PHE A 17 -4.51 -23.68 18.89
CA PHE A 17 -4.29 -22.39 18.29
C PHE A 17 -3.20 -21.74 19.14
N THR A 18 -2.05 -21.47 18.56
CA THR A 18 -1.06 -20.58 19.18
C THR A 18 -1.71 -19.21 19.21
N VAL A 19 -2.52 -18.97 20.23
CA VAL A 19 -2.99 -17.64 20.55
C VAL A 19 -1.75 -16.89 20.97
N ALA A 20 -1.52 -15.71 20.40
CA ALA A 20 -0.57 -14.79 20.97
C ALA A 20 -0.95 -14.62 22.44
N GLN A 21 -0.01 -14.98 23.33
CA GLN A 21 -0.12 -15.01 24.80
C GLN A 21 -0.63 -13.69 25.46
N ASP A 22 -1.02 -12.67 24.70
CA ASP A 22 -1.33 -11.29 25.09
C ASP A 22 -2.80 -10.86 24.87
N ASP A 23 -3.68 -11.73 24.37
CA ASP A 23 -5.04 -11.32 23.95
C ASP A 23 -6.03 -10.90 25.06
N GLN A 24 -5.67 -11.01 26.35
CA GLN A 24 -6.61 -10.83 27.46
C GLN A 24 -6.03 -10.15 28.74
N GLY A 25 -4.81 -9.58 28.74
CA GLY A 25 -4.22 -9.01 29.97
C GLY A 25 -3.09 -8.00 29.76
N PRO A 26 -2.64 -7.30 30.82
CA PRO A 26 -1.46 -6.43 30.74
C PRO A 26 -0.23 -7.24 30.34
N ILE A 27 0.58 -6.69 29.46
CA ILE A 27 1.82 -7.32 28.98
C ILE A 27 2.79 -7.52 30.15
N LEU A 28 3.32 -8.74 30.28
CA LEU A 28 4.42 -9.03 31.20
C LEU A 28 5.74 -8.94 30.43
N LEU A 29 6.55 -7.93 30.72
CA LEU A 29 7.89 -7.75 30.14
C LEU A 29 8.92 -8.62 30.88
N ASP A 30 8.71 -9.93 30.84
CA ASP A 30 9.66 -10.90 31.36
C ASP A 30 10.71 -11.29 30.30
N ALA A 31 11.64 -12.16 30.69
CA ALA A 31 12.70 -12.64 29.80
C ALA A 31 12.18 -13.51 28.63
N GLU A 32 10.93 -14.01 28.71
CA GLU A 32 10.28 -14.79 27.66
C GLU A 32 9.69 -13.87 26.60
N HIS A 33 9.11 -12.75 27.01
CA HIS A 33 8.55 -11.74 26.11
C HIS A 33 9.64 -10.85 25.48
N ASN A 34 10.62 -10.44 26.29
CA ASN A 34 11.57 -9.38 25.93
C ASN A 34 13.01 -9.79 26.23
N TYR A 35 13.62 -10.58 25.33
CA TYR A 35 15.00 -11.05 25.50
C TYR A 35 16.04 -9.90 25.55
N THR A 36 15.79 -8.81 24.85
CA THR A 36 16.60 -7.58 24.85
C THR A 36 15.70 -6.37 24.67
N SER A 37 16.17 -5.18 24.99
CA SER A 37 15.47 -3.94 24.65
C SER A 37 15.12 -3.86 23.15
N ILE A 38 13.94 -3.32 22.83
CA ILE A 38 13.51 -3.06 21.44
C ILE A 38 14.34 -1.95 20.78
N ILE A 39 15.12 -1.20 21.55
CA ILE A 39 15.97 -0.13 21.06
C ILE A 39 17.05 -0.68 20.11
N GLY A 40 17.25 0.02 19.01
CA GLY A 40 18.18 -0.36 17.94
C GLY A 40 17.51 -0.42 16.57
N THR A 41 18.27 -0.91 15.59
CA THR A 41 17.83 -1.09 14.22
C THR A 41 17.57 -2.57 13.96
N TRP A 42 16.41 -2.85 13.39
CA TRP A 42 15.93 -4.18 13.06
C TRP A 42 15.66 -4.25 11.57
N SER A 43 16.01 -5.36 10.92
CA SER A 43 15.70 -5.59 9.52
C SER A 43 15.31 -7.03 9.22
N SER A 44 14.37 -7.18 8.31
CA SER A 44 13.91 -8.46 7.77
C SER A 44 14.79 -9.02 6.65
N GLY A 45 14.60 -10.32 6.39
CA GLY A 45 15.16 -11.01 5.22
C GLY A 45 16.68 -10.97 5.17
N SER A 46 17.22 -10.49 4.05
CA SER A 46 18.66 -10.37 3.81
C SER A 46 19.34 -9.21 4.55
N GLN A 47 18.58 -8.42 5.31
CA GLN A 47 19.05 -7.20 5.99
C GLN A 47 19.55 -6.10 5.04
N ALA A 48 19.20 -6.17 3.75
CA ALA A 48 19.59 -5.18 2.76
C ALA A 48 18.85 -3.83 2.91
N VAL A 49 17.63 -3.86 3.44
CA VAL A 49 16.88 -2.65 3.78
C VAL A 49 17.29 -2.21 5.18
N SER A 50 17.79 -1.00 5.34
CA SER A 50 18.10 -0.42 6.64
C SER A 50 17.53 0.99 6.67
N THR A 51 17.08 1.45 7.83
CA THR A 51 16.75 2.86 8.05
C THR A 51 18.00 3.75 8.01
N GLY A 52 17.79 5.06 7.86
CA GLY A 52 18.82 6.10 7.88
C GLY A 52 19.18 6.70 6.51
N PRO A 53 20.26 7.50 6.47
CA PRO A 53 20.69 8.26 5.28
C PRO A 53 21.00 7.41 4.05
N ASP A 54 21.36 6.15 4.24
CA ASP A 54 21.67 5.25 3.14
C ASP A 54 20.41 4.79 2.39
N PHE A 55 19.22 4.92 2.97
CA PHE A 55 17.96 4.47 2.36
C PHE A 55 17.28 5.52 1.49
N CYS A 56 17.29 6.77 1.94
CA CYS A 56 16.63 7.86 1.23
C CYS A 56 17.28 9.21 1.55
N ASP A 57 17.00 10.21 0.71
CA ASP A 57 17.26 11.62 0.99
C ASP A 57 15.90 12.33 1.10
N PRO A 58 15.41 12.59 2.33
CA PRO A 58 14.12 13.23 2.54
C PRO A 58 14.06 14.62 1.93
N ALA A 59 15.16 15.38 1.93
CA ALA A 59 15.19 16.74 1.40
C ALA A 59 15.02 16.78 -0.12
N LYS A 60 15.50 15.75 -0.82
CA LYS A 60 15.35 15.60 -2.28
C LYS A 60 14.18 14.72 -2.70
N LEU A 61 13.45 14.10 -1.77
CA LEU A 61 12.40 13.12 -2.06
C LEU A 61 12.91 11.96 -2.93
N THR A 62 14.10 11.43 -2.64
CA THR A 62 14.69 10.34 -3.44
C THR A 62 15.01 9.12 -2.58
N PHE A 63 14.91 7.93 -3.16
CA PHE A 63 15.30 6.67 -2.53
C PHE A 63 16.58 6.08 -3.14
N ASN A 64 17.39 5.47 -2.29
CA ASN A 64 18.49 4.61 -2.70
C ASN A 64 18.01 3.17 -2.62
N TYR A 65 17.80 2.54 -3.78
CA TYR A 65 17.19 1.22 -3.84
C TYR A 65 18.10 0.13 -3.29
N PRO A 66 17.66 -0.60 -2.24
CA PRO A 66 18.38 -1.78 -1.78
C PRO A 66 18.35 -2.89 -2.81
N LYS A 67 19.39 -3.75 -2.81
CA LYS A 67 19.48 -4.89 -3.74
C LYS A 67 18.34 -5.91 -3.56
N ASN A 68 17.85 -6.05 -2.33
CA ASN A 68 16.81 -7.00 -1.96
C ASN A 68 15.68 -6.26 -1.24
N THR A 69 14.45 -6.74 -1.41
CA THR A 69 13.29 -6.22 -0.67
C THR A 69 13.36 -6.57 0.80
N GLY A 70 12.62 -5.79 1.58
CA GLY A 70 12.60 -5.93 3.02
C GLY A 70 11.92 -4.75 3.69
N VAL A 71 12.04 -4.79 5.00
CA VAL A 71 11.50 -3.80 5.93
C VAL A 71 12.53 -3.66 7.03
N SER A 72 12.73 -2.44 7.49
CA SER A 72 13.55 -2.12 8.64
C SER A 72 12.85 -1.12 9.54
N TYR A 73 13.01 -1.31 10.84
CA TYR A 73 12.55 -0.41 11.88
C TYR A 73 13.74 0.01 12.74
N SER A 74 13.82 1.28 13.10
CA SER A 74 14.70 1.74 14.16
C SER A 74 13.87 2.32 15.28
N PHE A 75 14.17 1.92 16.52
CA PHE A 75 13.53 2.43 17.73
C PHE A 75 14.57 3.08 18.63
N SER A 76 14.27 4.27 19.12
CA SER A 76 15.12 5.04 20.02
C SER A 76 14.54 5.14 21.42
N GLU A 77 15.41 5.26 22.42
CA GLU A 77 15.04 5.19 23.85
C GLU A 77 14.06 6.29 24.28
N ASP A 78 14.09 7.44 23.60
CA ASP A 78 13.24 8.61 23.80
C ASP A 78 11.89 8.52 23.05
N GLY A 79 11.53 7.35 22.50
CA GLY A 79 10.19 7.12 21.95
C GLY A 79 10.03 7.50 20.47
N PHE A 80 11.12 7.65 19.72
CA PHE A 80 11.05 7.90 18.27
C PHE A 80 11.37 6.66 17.45
N PHE A 81 10.72 6.55 16.30
CA PHE A 81 10.92 5.46 15.37
C PHE A 81 11.19 5.95 13.96
N GLU A 82 11.81 5.10 13.17
CA GLU A 82 11.91 5.22 11.73
C GLU A 82 11.58 3.88 11.07
N LEU A 83 10.90 3.92 9.92
CA LEU A 83 10.52 2.78 9.11
C LEU A 83 11.01 2.99 7.67
N ALA A 84 11.77 2.01 7.17
CA ALA A 84 12.15 1.88 5.78
C ALA A 84 11.51 0.61 5.21
N ARG A 85 10.77 0.72 4.10
CA ARG A 85 10.04 -0.39 3.50
C ARG A 85 10.28 -0.43 2.01
N TYR A 86 10.68 -1.58 1.49
CA TYR A 86 10.79 -1.83 0.06
C TYR A 86 10.17 -3.19 -0.27
N ARG A 87 9.07 -3.19 -1.03
CA ARG A 87 8.28 -4.39 -1.34
C ARG A 87 7.78 -4.38 -2.78
N PHE A 88 7.48 -5.57 -3.27
CA PHE A 88 6.73 -5.77 -4.50
C PHE A 88 5.37 -6.38 -4.18
N ASN A 89 4.33 -5.89 -4.85
CA ASN A 89 3.02 -6.50 -4.88
C ASN A 89 2.87 -7.22 -6.21
N SER A 90 2.69 -8.54 -6.15
CA SER A 90 2.50 -9.38 -7.33
C SER A 90 1.07 -9.29 -7.84
N ASN A 91 0.90 -9.33 -9.16
CA ASN A 91 -0.40 -9.49 -9.81
C ASN A 91 -0.47 -10.89 -10.44
N GLY A 92 -1.27 -11.78 -9.84
CA GLY A 92 -1.38 -13.17 -10.30
C GLY A 92 -2.13 -13.34 -11.62
N SER A 93 -2.96 -12.36 -12.00
CA SER A 93 -3.70 -12.36 -13.26
C SER A 93 -2.87 -11.81 -14.43
N ASP A 94 -1.99 -10.84 -14.14
CA ASP A 94 -1.02 -10.32 -15.10
C ASP A 94 0.36 -10.16 -14.46
N PRO A 95 1.26 -11.15 -14.62
CA PRO A 95 2.60 -11.11 -14.05
C PRO A 95 3.50 -9.97 -14.59
N THR A 96 3.12 -9.32 -15.69
CA THR A 96 3.86 -8.15 -16.21
C THR A 96 3.52 -6.86 -15.46
N CYS A 97 2.40 -6.87 -14.72
CA CYS A 97 1.88 -5.74 -13.94
C CYS A 97 2.23 -5.85 -12.46
N ILE A 98 3.52 -5.98 -12.12
CA ILE A 98 3.97 -5.93 -10.72
C ILE A 98 4.06 -4.49 -10.23
N THR A 99 3.67 -4.23 -8.98
CA THR A 99 3.82 -2.91 -8.38
C THR A 99 5.00 -2.91 -7.40
N GLY A 100 5.99 -2.06 -7.64
CA GLY A 100 7.04 -1.77 -6.68
C GLY A 100 6.64 -0.62 -5.76
N VAL A 101 6.80 -0.80 -4.45
CA VAL A 101 6.56 0.25 -3.46
C VAL A 101 7.77 0.37 -2.55
N ILE A 102 8.36 1.56 -2.53
CA ILE A 102 9.41 1.93 -1.59
C ILE A 102 8.94 3.13 -0.78
N GLY A 103 9.06 3.06 0.54
CA GLY A 103 8.50 4.06 1.43
C GLY A 103 9.37 4.28 2.66
N TRP A 104 9.39 5.53 3.11
CA TRP A 104 10.09 5.96 4.31
C TRP A 104 9.15 6.82 5.15
N LEU A 105 9.19 6.60 6.46
CA LEU A 105 8.43 7.36 7.44
C LEU A 105 9.11 7.30 8.81
N HIS A 106 8.94 8.36 9.59
CA HIS A 106 9.49 8.48 10.94
C HIS A 106 8.56 9.32 11.82
N GLY A 107 8.71 9.17 13.13
CA GLY A 107 7.88 9.86 14.10
C GLY A 107 8.01 9.28 15.50
N GLU A 108 6.91 9.26 16.24
CA GLU A 108 6.85 8.79 17.62
C GLU A 108 6.22 7.40 17.70
N TYR A 109 6.74 6.57 18.59
CA TYR A 109 6.13 5.28 18.91
C TYR A 109 5.75 5.20 20.38
N THR A 110 4.69 4.43 20.65
CA THR A 110 4.25 4.14 22.00
C THR A 110 4.11 2.63 22.18
N LEU A 111 4.77 2.10 23.22
CA LEU A 111 4.53 0.75 23.71
C LEU A 111 3.37 0.81 24.70
N ASN A 112 2.23 0.29 24.29
CA ASN A 112 1.01 0.36 25.09
C ASN A 112 1.03 -0.72 26.19
N ALA A 113 0.36 -0.45 27.31
CA ALA A 113 0.29 -1.38 28.45
C ALA A 113 -0.41 -2.72 28.12
N ASN A 114 -1.18 -2.78 27.03
CA ASN A 114 -1.80 -4.00 26.52
C ASN A 114 -0.88 -4.83 25.61
N GLY A 115 0.39 -4.44 25.45
CA GLY A 115 1.37 -5.13 24.61
C GLY A 115 1.34 -4.78 23.13
N SER A 116 0.45 -3.87 22.72
CA SER A 116 0.46 -3.31 21.36
C SER A 116 1.54 -2.23 21.21
N ILE A 117 1.91 -1.95 19.96
CA ILE A 117 2.78 -0.82 19.60
C ILE A 117 2.08 0.04 18.56
N THR A 118 2.10 1.35 18.78
CA THR A 118 1.52 2.36 17.88
C THR A 118 2.64 3.25 17.35
N LEU A 119 2.68 3.44 16.02
CA LEU A 119 3.67 4.24 15.31
C LEU A 119 2.97 5.43 14.65
N VAL A 120 3.23 6.64 15.13
CA VAL A 120 2.60 7.89 14.66
C VAL A 120 3.65 8.73 13.92
N PRO A 121 3.57 8.88 12.59
CA PRO A 121 4.57 9.64 11.85
C PRO A 121 4.42 11.16 12.06
N PHE A 122 5.50 11.92 11.83
CA PHE A 122 5.46 13.39 11.88
C PHE A 122 4.72 14.03 10.69
N GLY A 123 4.41 13.24 9.67
CA GLY A 123 3.69 13.69 8.49
C GLY A 123 4.53 14.07 7.29
N ASP A 124 5.87 13.99 7.37
CA ASP A 124 6.83 14.22 6.30
C ASP A 124 7.33 12.95 5.59
N GLY A 125 6.74 11.79 5.92
CA GLY A 125 7.00 10.54 5.22
C GLY A 125 6.60 10.63 3.74
N PHE A 126 7.18 9.76 2.92
CA PHE A 126 6.90 9.68 1.50
C PHE A 126 7.10 8.27 0.98
N GLN A 127 6.43 7.96 -0.13
CA GLN A 127 6.61 6.70 -0.83
C GLN A 127 6.67 6.94 -2.33
N GLN A 128 7.39 6.06 -3.01
CA GLN A 128 7.42 5.97 -4.45
C GLN A 128 6.72 4.69 -4.88
N ILE A 129 5.78 4.84 -5.82
CA ILE A 129 5.01 3.74 -6.40
C ILE A 129 5.44 3.61 -7.87
N GLN A 130 5.82 2.40 -8.24
CA GLN A 130 6.17 2.04 -9.60
C GLN A 130 5.22 0.95 -10.09
N ASP A 131 4.37 1.28 -11.05
CA ASP A 131 3.37 0.38 -11.61
C ASP A 131 3.41 0.47 -13.15
N PRO A 132 3.96 -0.53 -13.85
CA PRO A 132 4.12 -0.49 -15.30
C PRO A 132 2.79 -0.48 -16.06
N CYS A 133 1.68 -0.85 -15.40
CA CYS A 133 0.37 -0.98 -16.03
C CYS A 133 -0.61 0.13 -15.63
N ALA A 134 -0.26 0.96 -14.65
CA ALA A 134 -1.04 2.14 -14.31
C ALA A 134 -0.85 3.28 -15.33
N ALA A 135 -1.82 4.19 -15.41
CA ALA A 135 -1.74 5.39 -16.26
C ALA A 135 -0.57 6.32 -15.89
N VAL A 136 -0.18 6.32 -14.62
CA VAL A 136 1.04 6.97 -14.11
C VAL A 136 1.94 5.87 -13.55
N SER A 137 3.03 5.58 -14.26
CA SER A 137 3.83 4.39 -13.98
C SER A 137 4.89 4.56 -12.90
N ASN A 138 5.22 5.79 -12.54
CA ASN A 138 6.17 6.10 -11.49
C ASN A 138 5.85 7.47 -10.91
N PHE A 139 5.56 7.53 -9.61
CA PHE A 139 5.30 8.78 -8.92
C PHE A 139 5.69 8.67 -7.45
N ILE A 140 5.93 9.83 -6.84
CA ILE A 140 6.23 9.99 -5.42
C ILE A 140 5.07 10.75 -4.80
N GLU A 141 4.61 10.28 -3.66
CA GLU A 141 3.55 10.91 -2.88
C GLU A 141 3.93 10.99 -1.40
N THR A 142 3.26 11.89 -0.68
CA THR A 142 3.38 11.96 0.77
C THR A 142 2.73 10.72 1.40
N TYR A 143 3.38 10.17 2.42
CA TYR A 143 2.92 9.00 3.13
C TYR A 143 2.93 9.25 4.64
N ASN A 144 1.75 9.22 5.25
CA ASN A 144 1.57 9.54 6.68
C ASN A 144 0.60 8.55 7.33
N ASN A 145 0.85 7.26 7.13
CA ASN A 145 0.00 6.23 7.71
C ASN A 145 0.52 5.85 9.09
N THR A 146 -0.33 6.01 10.10
CA THR A 146 -0.12 5.45 11.43
C THR A 146 -0.19 3.92 11.38
N GLU A 147 0.84 3.24 11.87
CA GLU A 147 0.85 1.77 11.95
C GLU A 147 0.55 1.31 13.39
N TYR A 148 -0.38 0.36 13.50
CA TYR A 148 -0.72 -0.28 14.77
C TYR A 148 -0.43 -1.78 14.68
N TYR A 149 0.34 -2.28 15.63
CA TYR A 149 0.59 -3.69 15.81
C TYR A 149 -0.04 -4.15 17.10
N ARG A 150 -0.85 -5.21 17.03
CA ARG A 150 -1.60 -5.73 18.17
C ARG A 150 -0.67 -6.27 19.26
N GLY A 151 0.49 -6.79 18.87
CA GLY A 151 1.49 -7.32 19.77
C GLY A 151 2.89 -7.22 19.17
N TRP A 152 3.90 -7.30 20.02
CA TRP A 152 5.30 -7.46 19.64
C TRP A 152 6.00 -8.37 20.64
N ARG A 153 7.09 -9.05 20.24
CA ARG A 153 7.92 -9.91 21.10
C ARG A 153 9.34 -9.96 20.59
N ILE A 154 10.31 -10.15 21.47
CA ILE A 154 11.71 -10.32 21.11
C ILE A 154 12.24 -11.66 21.62
N PHE A 155 12.58 -12.53 20.68
CA PHE A 155 13.13 -13.85 20.94
C PHE A 155 14.60 -13.91 20.59
N ARG A 156 15.31 -14.91 21.13
CA ARG A 156 16.66 -15.24 20.68
C ARG A 156 16.62 -16.28 19.57
N ASP A 157 17.04 -15.88 18.38
CA ASP A 157 17.33 -16.78 17.27
C ASP A 157 18.74 -17.39 17.43
N PRO A 158 18.91 -18.71 17.28
CA PRO A 158 20.21 -19.36 17.47
C PRO A 158 21.23 -18.99 16.39
N THR A 159 20.79 -18.52 15.22
CA THR A 159 21.66 -18.18 14.09
C THR A 159 21.89 -16.68 13.99
N PHE A 160 20.84 -15.87 14.13
CA PHE A 160 20.90 -14.43 13.90
C PHE A 160 20.86 -13.58 15.18
N GLY A 161 20.72 -14.18 16.35
CA GLY A 161 20.63 -13.45 17.62
C GLY A 161 19.24 -12.87 17.86
N PRO A 162 19.10 -11.69 18.48
CA PRO A 162 17.78 -11.13 18.78
C PRO A 162 16.90 -10.95 17.54
N LYS A 163 15.66 -11.41 17.66
CA LYS A 163 14.64 -11.39 16.61
C LYS A 163 13.34 -10.82 17.14
N LEU A 164 12.96 -9.67 16.58
CA LEU A 164 11.71 -8.98 16.83
C LEU A 164 10.61 -9.52 15.93
N HIS A 165 9.52 -9.99 16.53
CA HIS A 165 8.28 -10.33 15.87
C HIS A 165 7.25 -9.25 16.19
N LEU A 166 6.64 -8.69 15.14
CA LEU A 166 5.48 -7.81 15.26
C LEU A 166 4.25 -8.56 14.74
N PHE A 167 3.11 -8.35 15.37
CA PHE A 167 1.84 -8.92 14.98
C PHE A 167 0.95 -7.80 14.45
N GLY A 168 0.48 -7.96 13.21
CA GLY A 168 -0.41 -7.00 12.56
C GLY A 168 -1.68 -6.76 13.39
N HIS A 169 -2.50 -5.80 12.95
CA HIS A 169 -3.77 -5.52 13.63
C HIS A 169 -4.70 -6.75 13.69
N ASP A 170 -4.61 -7.62 12.69
CA ASP A 170 -5.31 -8.91 12.57
C ASP A 170 -4.65 -10.05 13.38
N GLY A 171 -3.53 -9.79 14.05
CA GLY A 171 -2.75 -10.78 14.77
C GLY A 171 -1.84 -11.64 13.90
N ILE A 172 -1.84 -11.45 12.57
CA ILE A 172 -0.93 -12.19 11.68
C ILE A 172 0.50 -11.66 11.89
N PRO A 173 1.50 -12.54 12.11
CA PRO A 173 2.87 -12.09 12.25
C PRO A 173 3.35 -11.45 10.94
N VAL A 174 3.95 -10.26 11.04
CA VAL A 174 4.65 -9.67 9.89
C VAL A 174 6.01 -10.34 9.70
N ALA A 175 6.70 -9.97 8.62
CA ALA A 175 8.04 -10.48 8.35
C ALA A 175 8.95 -10.33 9.60
N PRO A 176 9.67 -11.40 10.01
CA PRO A 176 10.52 -11.35 11.19
C PRO A 176 11.65 -10.33 10.99
N GLN A 177 11.99 -9.62 12.06
CA GLN A 177 13.01 -8.58 12.04
C GLN A 177 14.20 -9.02 12.89
N PHE A 178 15.40 -8.99 12.33
CA PHE A 178 16.65 -9.34 13.02
C PHE A 178 17.37 -8.07 13.45
N GLN A 179 17.97 -8.07 14.64
CA GLN A 179 18.71 -6.91 15.11
C GLN A 179 20.00 -6.73 14.29
N VAL A 180 20.12 -5.60 13.61
CA VAL A 180 21.31 -5.23 12.82
C VAL A 180 22.26 -4.37 13.67
N SER A 181 21.70 -3.51 14.52
CA SER A 181 22.46 -2.62 15.40
C SER A 181 21.70 -2.42 16.72
N THR A 182 22.43 -2.34 17.83
CA THR A 182 21.87 -1.95 19.14
C THR A 182 21.67 -0.43 19.26
N THR A 183 22.30 0.34 18.38
CA THR A 183 22.09 1.79 18.28
C THR A 183 21.18 2.07 17.09
N PRO A 184 20.10 2.87 17.26
CA PRO A 184 19.20 3.17 16.15
C PRO A 184 19.88 4.04 15.09
N THR A 185 19.85 3.57 13.85
CA THR A 185 20.23 4.33 12.66
C THR A 185 18.97 4.99 12.08
N MET A 186 18.78 6.28 12.35
CA MET A 186 17.59 7.05 11.92
C MET A 186 17.96 8.52 11.66
N PHE A 187 17.09 9.23 10.94
CA PHE A 187 17.16 10.67 10.72
C PHE A 187 16.90 11.49 12.00
N PRO A 188 17.12 12.82 11.97
CA PRO A 188 16.78 13.69 13.09
C PRO A 188 15.29 13.59 13.46
N LYS A 189 15.02 13.53 14.77
CA LYS A 189 13.70 13.30 15.39
C LYS A 189 12.81 14.55 15.38
N GLN A 190 12.62 15.12 14.20
CA GLN A 190 11.84 16.32 13.96
C GLN A 190 11.28 16.29 12.55
N LEU A 191 10.31 17.15 12.27
CA LEU A 191 9.82 17.35 10.90
C LEU A 191 10.96 17.84 10.00
N LEU A 192 11.26 17.09 8.92
CA LEU A 192 12.34 17.39 7.98
C LEU A 192 11.86 18.18 6.76
N ARG A 193 10.56 18.18 6.48
CA ARG A 193 9.94 18.91 5.36
C ARG A 193 8.58 19.48 5.71
N ASN A 194 8.25 20.62 5.09
CA ASN A 194 6.92 21.21 5.15
C ASN A 194 6.09 20.69 3.96
N ASN A 195 5.18 19.77 4.21
CA ASN A 195 4.48 19.06 3.15
C ASN A 195 3.35 19.90 2.55
N THR A 196 3.63 20.61 1.46
CA THR A 196 2.57 21.02 0.52
C THR A 196 2.24 19.80 -0.34
N PHE A 197 1.00 19.29 -0.24
CA PHE A 197 0.52 18.15 -1.03
C PHE A 197 0.92 18.28 -2.50
N VAL A 198 1.77 17.37 -3.00
CA VAL A 198 2.05 17.28 -4.43
C VAL A 198 0.81 16.70 -5.09
N THR A 199 -0.03 17.58 -5.64
CA THR A 199 -1.14 17.15 -6.49
C THR A 199 -0.53 16.69 -7.81
N VAL A 200 -0.71 15.42 -8.15
CA VAL A 200 -0.32 14.91 -9.47
C VAL A 200 -1.10 15.70 -10.52
N SER A 201 -0.42 16.59 -11.25
CA SER A 201 -1.02 17.24 -12.41
C SER A 201 -1.31 16.14 -13.43
N ARG A 202 -2.58 15.83 -13.64
CA ARG A 202 -3.00 15.05 -14.81
C ARG A 202 -2.42 15.77 -16.03
N ARG A 203 -1.77 15.04 -16.94
CA ARG A 203 -1.46 15.61 -18.27
C ARG A 203 -2.80 16.05 -18.84
N SER A 204 -2.93 17.33 -19.20
CA SER A 204 -4.05 17.73 -20.03
C SER A 204 -3.91 16.97 -21.34
N VAL A 205 -4.98 16.26 -21.72
CA VAL A 205 -5.11 15.73 -23.07
C VAL A 205 -5.59 16.92 -23.90
N ASP A 206 -4.65 17.74 -24.33
CA ASP A 206 -4.89 18.76 -25.34
C ASP A 206 -4.47 18.18 -26.70
N GLY A 207 -5.45 17.97 -27.59
CA GLY A 207 -5.29 17.52 -28.99
C GLY A 207 -5.34 15.99 -29.16
N ASP A 208 -6.15 15.36 -30.01
CA ASP A 208 -6.81 15.83 -31.23
C ASP A 208 -8.14 15.06 -31.45
N GLU A 209 -9.26 15.78 -31.57
CA GLU A 209 -10.60 15.25 -31.87
C GLU A 209 -10.76 14.86 -33.36
N GLU A 210 -9.67 14.80 -34.14
CA GLU A 210 -9.71 14.61 -35.59
C GLU A 210 -9.50 13.15 -36.04
N ASP A 211 -9.02 12.24 -35.18
CA ASP A 211 -8.62 10.89 -35.61
C ASP A 211 -9.65 9.78 -35.28
N LEU A 212 -10.80 10.13 -34.68
CA LEU A 212 -11.90 9.19 -34.42
C LEU A 212 -12.87 9.02 -35.61
N ALA A 213 -12.85 9.92 -36.59
CA ALA A 213 -13.70 9.80 -37.78
C ALA A 213 -13.17 8.81 -38.83
N ARG A 214 -11.92 8.34 -38.70
CA ARG A 214 -11.25 7.51 -39.73
C ARG A 214 -11.33 6.00 -39.47
N ARG A 215 -11.98 5.54 -38.38
CA ARG A 215 -12.07 4.10 -38.05
C ARG A 215 -13.41 3.44 -38.40
N GLU A 216 -14.28 4.12 -39.14
CA GLU A 216 -15.60 3.62 -39.62
C GLU A 216 -15.60 3.31 -41.15
N SER A 217 -14.49 2.81 -41.71
CA SER A 217 -14.50 2.29 -43.10
C SER A 217 -14.07 0.83 -43.12
N GLY A 218 -15.01 -0.07 -42.77
CA GLY A 218 -14.73 -1.49 -42.72
C GLY A 218 -15.93 -2.37 -42.41
N ALA A 219 -17.05 -2.19 -43.11
CA ALA A 219 -18.06 -3.25 -43.26
C ALA A 219 -18.86 -3.01 -44.54
N GLU A 220 -18.63 -3.86 -45.54
CA GLU A 220 -19.45 -3.94 -46.73
C GLU A 220 -20.87 -4.40 -46.36
N ALA A 221 -21.88 -3.62 -46.78
CA ALA A 221 -23.24 -4.11 -46.93
C ALA A 221 -23.77 -3.64 -48.29
N VAL A 222 -23.77 -4.59 -49.22
CA VAL A 222 -24.34 -4.49 -50.56
C VAL A 222 -25.83 -4.19 -50.47
N LEU A 223 -26.29 -3.08 -51.06
CA LEU A 223 -27.70 -2.85 -51.36
C LEU A 223 -27.85 -2.12 -52.71
N TRP A 224 -28.48 -2.84 -53.62
CA TRP A 224 -28.65 -2.56 -55.05
C TRP A 224 -29.58 -1.36 -55.30
N LYS A 225 -29.17 -0.48 -56.22
CA LYS A 225 -29.84 0.76 -56.61
C LYS A 225 -31.05 0.50 -57.51
N SER A 226 -32.14 1.24 -57.29
CA SER A 226 -33.07 1.62 -58.36
C SER A 226 -33.36 3.12 -58.29
N LYS A 227 -32.99 3.81 -59.37
CA LYS A 227 -33.26 5.23 -59.65
C LYS A 227 -34.73 5.43 -60.03
N VAL A 228 -35.38 6.49 -59.54
CA VAL A 228 -36.42 7.19 -60.31
C VAL A 228 -36.24 8.70 -60.14
N VAL A 229 -36.40 9.37 -61.29
CA VAL A 229 -36.15 10.75 -61.68
C VAL A 229 -37.22 11.70 -61.12
N GLY A 230 -36.84 12.96 -60.84
CA GLY A 230 -37.74 14.00 -60.32
C GLY A 230 -38.68 14.60 -61.36
N PHE A 231 -39.66 15.41 -60.91
CA PHE A 231 -40.23 16.57 -61.61
C PHE A 231 -41.17 17.37 -60.68
N VAL A 232 -41.47 18.59 -61.13
CA VAL A 232 -41.97 19.81 -60.46
C VAL A 232 -43.52 19.89 -60.33
N ALA A 233 -43.99 20.86 -59.52
CA ALA A 233 -45.33 21.51 -59.44
C ALA A 233 -46.24 21.00 -58.31
N GLY A 234 -47.03 21.79 -57.57
CA GLY A 234 -47.36 23.22 -57.56
C GLY A 234 -48.66 23.41 -56.76
N ALA A 235 -48.77 24.53 -56.01
CA ALA A 235 -49.97 25.26 -55.56
C ALA A 235 -51.00 24.65 -54.55
N ALA A 236 -51.57 25.60 -53.76
CA ALA A 236 -52.77 25.58 -52.92
C ALA A 236 -52.69 24.75 -51.62
N GLY A 237 -52.88 25.26 -50.39
CA GLY A 237 -53.62 26.42 -49.89
C GLY A 237 -54.84 25.94 -49.10
N LEU A 238 -54.82 26.00 -47.76
CA LEU A 238 -55.97 26.39 -46.90
C LEU A 238 -55.66 26.28 -45.38
N LEU A 239 -55.73 27.42 -44.71
CA LEU A 239 -56.33 27.78 -43.41
C LEU A 239 -56.77 26.70 -42.40
N ALA A 240 -56.33 26.86 -41.13
CA ALA A 240 -57.13 26.97 -39.88
C ALA A 240 -56.17 26.74 -38.67
N ALA A 241 -55.77 27.73 -37.87
CA ALA A 241 -56.48 28.47 -36.80
C ALA A 241 -56.34 27.85 -35.38
N SER A 242 -55.76 28.65 -34.45
CA SER A 242 -55.90 28.68 -32.98
C SER A 242 -55.29 27.52 -32.15
N ALA A 243 -54.72 27.65 -30.94
CA ALA A 243 -54.48 28.74 -29.96
C ALA A 243 -53.30 28.29 -29.03
N VAL A 244 -52.35 29.15 -28.62
CA VAL A 244 -52.21 29.82 -27.28
C VAL A 244 -52.54 28.88 -26.09
N SER A 245 -51.63 28.51 -25.18
CA SER A 245 -51.00 29.28 -24.07
C SER A 245 -49.96 28.35 -23.37
N MET A 246 -48.69 28.70 -23.12
CA MET A 246 -48.10 29.47 -21.99
C MET A 246 -48.32 28.91 -20.56
N ALA A 247 -47.19 28.78 -19.84
CA ALA A 247 -46.95 28.50 -18.40
C ALA A 247 -47.23 27.05 -17.94
N LEU A 248 -46.34 26.35 -17.23
CA LEU A 248 -45.26 26.70 -16.29
C LEU A 248 -44.16 25.64 -16.36
#